data_AF-A0A960V260-F1
#
_entry.id   AF-A0A960V260-F1
#
_cell.length_a   1.000
_cell.length_b   1.000
_cell.length_c   1.000
_cell.angle_alpha   90.00
_cell.angle_beta   90.00
_cell.angle_gamma   90.00
#
_symmetry.space_group_name_H-M   'P 1'
#
loop_
_entity.id
_entity.type
_entity.pdbx_description
1 polymer ?
#
loop_
_entity_poly.entity_id
_entity_poly.type
_entity_poly.pdbx_seq_one_letter_code
_entity_poly.pdbx_strand_id
1 'polypeptide(L)'
;MELLIDFHRQATRLGPGSEADTLRAHGFTNLAGKSSLQVADIGCGTGASSLLLAQHLDAQITAVDLFAEFLDRNQNSMAAQNLVDSEKEEIRLYQQYGEYYSYGFYIAQKI
;
A
#
# COMPACT_ATOMS: atom_id res chain seq x y z
N MET A 1 6.95 -11.42 -15.08
CA MET A 1 6.84 -10.71 -13.79
C MET A 1 7.70 -11.34 -12.72
N GLU A 2 7.84 -12.68 -12.71
CA GLU A 2 8.58 -13.47 -11.71
C GLU A 2 10.02 -12.98 -11.44
N LEU A 3 10.87 -12.78 -12.46
CA LEU A 3 12.23 -12.25 -12.29
C LEU A 3 12.29 -10.87 -11.62
N LEU A 4 11.30 -10.01 -11.87
CA LEU A 4 11.24 -8.69 -11.27
C LEU A 4 10.86 -8.79 -9.79
N ILE A 5 9.94 -9.68 -9.44
CA ILE A 5 9.55 -9.96 -8.06
C ILE A 5 10.73 -10.56 -7.30
N ASP A 6 11.42 -11.56 -7.87
CA ASP A 6 12.58 -12.21 -7.24
C ASP A 6 13.73 -11.23 -6.95
N PHE A 7 13.99 -10.31 -7.86
CA PHE A 7 15.00 -9.27 -7.65
C PHE A 7 14.62 -8.33 -6.49
N HIS A 8 13.34 -7.99 -6.36
CA HIS A 8 12.86 -6.95 -5.47
C HIS A 8 12.38 -7.46 -4.10
N ARG A 9 11.96 -8.72 -3.97
CA ARG A 9 11.34 -9.26 -2.74
C ARG A 9 12.23 -9.16 -1.50
N GLN A 10 13.54 -9.08 -1.68
CA GLN A 10 14.48 -8.91 -0.58
C GLN A 10 14.75 -7.45 -0.22
N ALA A 11 14.50 -6.52 -1.14
CA ALA A 11 14.78 -5.11 -0.94
C ALA A 11 13.91 -4.50 0.17
N THR A 12 14.49 -3.54 0.89
CA THR A 12 13.75 -2.79 1.92
C THR A 12 12.72 -1.84 1.30
N ARG A 13 13.01 -1.26 0.13
CA ARG A 13 12.05 -0.42 -0.61
C ARG A 13 12.07 -0.77 -2.09
N LEU A 14 10.88 -0.70 -2.70
CA LEU A 14 10.67 -1.01 -4.12
C LEU A 14 10.53 0.25 -5.00
N GLY A 15 10.50 1.43 -4.37
CA GLY A 15 10.43 2.73 -5.03
C GLY A 15 11.23 3.81 -4.29
N PRO A 16 11.37 5.00 -4.90
CA PRO A 16 12.03 6.13 -4.25
C PRO A 16 11.28 6.56 -2.98
N GLY A 17 12.02 7.15 -2.04
CA GLY A 17 11.52 7.62 -0.76
C GLY A 17 12.51 7.34 0.36
N SER A 18 12.20 7.79 1.57
CA SER A 18 12.97 7.58 2.79
C SER A 18 12.07 7.60 4.02
N GLU A 19 12.59 7.14 5.17
CA GLU A 19 11.87 7.27 6.45
C GLU A 19 11.55 8.73 6.76
N ALA A 20 12.47 9.64 6.46
CA ALA A 20 12.27 11.07 6.63
C ALA A 20 11.10 11.61 5.79
N ASP A 21 10.93 11.12 4.56
CA ASP A 21 9.81 11.50 3.69
C ASP A 21 8.48 10.98 4.24
N THR A 22 8.44 9.72 4.69
CA THR A 22 7.24 9.12 5.31
C THR A 22 6.85 9.86 6.59
N LEU A 23 7.80 10.17 7.48
CA LEU A 23 7.53 10.92 8.70
C LEU A 23 7.12 12.36 8.42
N ARG A 24 7.70 13.00 7.39
CA ARG A 24 7.26 14.33 6.95
C ARG A 24 5.82 14.29 6.46
N ALA A 25 5.44 13.30 5.65
CA ALA A 25 4.07 13.11 5.19
C ALA A 25 3.11 12.88 6.38
N HIS A 26 3.50 12.02 7.33
CA HIS A 26 2.75 11.83 8.58
C HIS A 26 2.59 13.15 9.35
N GLY A 27 3.62 14.01 9.41
CA GLY A 27 3.56 15.32 10.06
C GLY A 27 2.54 16.30 9.45
N PHE A 28 2.14 16.11 8.19
CA PHE A 28 1.05 16.88 7.58
C PHE A 28 -0.34 16.32 7.89
N THR A 29 -0.40 15.13 8.50
CA THR A 29 -1.67 14.53 8.92
C THR A 29 -2.05 15.02 10.31
N ASN A 30 -3.35 15.20 10.56
CA ASN A 30 -3.86 15.45 11.91
C ASN A 30 -4.15 14.13 12.63
N LEU A 31 -3.22 13.16 12.56
CA LEU A 31 -3.38 11.82 13.14
C LEU A 31 -2.53 11.60 14.38
N ALA A 32 -1.57 12.48 14.67
CA ALA A 32 -0.72 12.38 15.85
C ALA A 32 -1.57 12.33 17.14
N GLY A 33 -1.25 11.36 18.02
CA GLY A 33 -1.93 11.18 19.30
C GLY A 33 -3.35 10.59 19.21
N LYS A 34 -3.84 10.24 18.01
CA LYS A 34 -5.09 9.48 17.86
C LYS A 34 -4.82 7.99 18.08
N SER A 35 -5.76 7.34 18.75
CA SER A 35 -5.73 5.91 19.06
C SER A 35 -6.75 5.13 18.23
N SER A 36 -6.60 3.81 18.19
CA SER A 36 -7.54 2.89 17.54
C SER A 36 -7.77 3.20 16.05
N LEU A 37 -6.75 3.72 15.37
CA LEU A 37 -6.82 4.01 13.94
C LEU A 37 -6.81 2.72 13.12
N GLN A 38 -7.49 2.74 11.97
CA GLN A 38 -7.37 1.71 10.94
C GLN A 38 -6.80 2.37 9.69
N VAL A 39 -5.66 1.87 9.21
CA VAL A 39 -4.95 2.43 8.07
C VAL A 39 -4.69 1.32 7.06
N ALA A 40 -4.94 1.59 5.79
CA ALA A 40 -4.54 0.70 4.70
C ALA A 40 -3.34 1.31 3.97
N ASP A 41 -2.29 0.51 3.76
CA ASP A 41 -1.13 0.88 2.94
C ASP A 41 -1.21 0.08 1.63
N ILE A 42 -1.64 0.75 0.55
CA ILE A 42 -1.94 0.14 -0.75
C ILE A 42 -0.72 0.24 -1.66
N GLY A 43 -0.30 -0.89 -2.24
CA GLY A 43 0.97 -0.98 -2.97
C GLY A 43 2.16 -0.93 -2.00
N CYS A 44 2.04 -1.58 -0.85
CA CYS A 44 3.02 -1.47 0.24
C CYS A 44 4.40 -2.07 -0.12
N GLY A 45 4.49 -2.84 -1.20
CA GLY A 45 5.67 -3.61 -1.55
C GLY A 45 6.09 -4.50 -0.38
N THR A 46 7.38 -4.52 -0.08
CA THR A 46 7.95 -5.30 1.04
C THR A 46 7.67 -4.71 2.42
N GLY A 47 6.88 -3.63 2.53
CA GLY A 47 6.28 -3.15 3.78
C GLY A 47 7.08 -2.10 4.57
N ALA A 48 8.11 -1.47 4.00
CA ALA A 48 8.93 -0.51 4.76
C ALA A 48 8.14 0.69 5.31
N SER A 49 7.25 1.29 4.52
CA SER A 49 6.36 2.36 4.99
C SER A 49 5.37 1.86 6.04
N SER A 50 4.79 0.69 5.82
CA SER A 50 3.80 0.09 6.72
C SER A 50 4.39 -0.15 8.11
N LEU A 51 5.61 -0.71 8.18
CA LEU A 51 6.32 -0.95 9.43
C LEU A 51 6.69 0.35 10.15
N LEU A 52 7.17 1.35 9.42
CA LEU A 52 7.50 2.65 10.00
C LEU A 52 6.25 3.35 10.56
N LEU A 53 5.13 3.31 9.84
CA LEU A 53 3.86 3.88 10.31
C LEU A 53 3.34 3.15 11.55
N ALA A 54 3.45 1.81 11.60
CA ALA A 54 3.08 1.03 12.78
C ALA A 54 3.92 1.38 14.04
N GLN A 55 5.15 1.88 13.87
CA GLN A 55 5.98 2.36 14.98
C GLN A 55 5.60 3.75 15.49
N HIS A 56 4.92 4.56 14.67
CA HIS A 56 4.65 5.98 14.95
C HIS A 56 3.17 6.29 15.15
N LEU A 57 2.28 5.35 14.86
CA LEU A 57 0.83 5.46 15.05
C LEU A 57 0.31 4.36 15.97
N ASP A 58 -0.63 4.71 16.84
CA ASP A 58 -1.48 3.72 17.49
C ASP A 58 -2.60 3.30 16.52
N ALA A 59 -2.23 2.43 15.59
CA ALA A 59 -3.05 2.03 14.46
C ALA A 59 -2.91 0.55 14.13
N GLN A 60 -4.02 -0.05 13.70
CA GLN A 60 -3.98 -1.29 12.93
C GLN A 60 -3.67 -0.95 11.47
N ILE A 61 -2.49 -1.37 11.00
CA ILE A 61 -2.06 -1.20 9.61
C ILE A 61 -2.40 -2.46 8.82
N THR A 62 -3.19 -2.32 7.75
CA THR A 62 -3.44 -3.36 6.75
C THR A 62 -2.58 -3.09 5.53
N ALA A 63 -1.50 -3.84 5.37
CA ALA A 63 -0.60 -3.75 4.22
C ALA A 63 -1.14 -4.57 3.04
N VAL A 64 -1.26 -3.96 1.86
CA VAL A 64 -1.87 -4.56 0.68
C VAL A 64 -0.96 -4.39 -0.53
N ASP A 65 -0.69 -5.49 -1.24
CA ASP A 65 0.09 -5.47 -2.48
C ASP A 65 -0.42 -6.52 -3.46
N LEU A 66 -0.37 -6.23 -4.75
CA LEU A 66 -0.82 -7.13 -5.81
C LEU A 66 -0.03 -8.45 -5.82
N PHE A 67 1.25 -8.40 -5.44
CA PHE A 67 2.16 -9.53 -5.42
C PHE A 67 2.27 -10.11 -4.02
N ALA A 68 1.75 -11.31 -3.83
CA ALA A 68 1.73 -12.00 -2.53
C ALA A 68 3.14 -12.20 -1.96
N GLU A 69 4.14 -12.37 -2.84
CA GLU A 69 5.55 -12.55 -2.49
C GLU A 69 6.15 -11.33 -1.76
N PHE A 70 5.57 -10.14 -1.93
CA PHE A 70 5.97 -8.95 -1.19
C PHE A 70 5.31 -8.87 0.20
N LEU A 71 4.21 -9.59 0.40
CA LEU A 71 3.48 -9.68 1.67
C LEU A 71 3.98 -10.79 2.59
N ASP A 72 4.93 -11.64 2.14
CA ASP A 72 5.55 -12.72 2.94
C ASP A 72 5.99 -12.25 4.35
N ARG A 73 6.40 -10.99 4.49
CA ARG A 73 6.88 -10.39 5.74
C ARG A 73 5.77 -9.80 6.63
N ASN A 74 4.53 -9.74 6.12
CA ASN A 74 3.40 -9.00 6.70
C ASN A 74 2.25 -9.92 7.17
N GLN A 75 2.55 -11.18 7.50
CA GLN A 75 1.64 -12.16 8.11
C GLN A 75 0.40 -12.57 7.28
N ASN A 76 0.32 -12.22 5.99
CA ASN A 76 -0.74 -12.66 5.07
C ASN A 76 -2.18 -12.42 5.60
N SER A 77 -2.51 -11.17 5.94
CA SER A 77 -3.84 -10.77 6.42
C SER A 77 -4.95 -11.11 5.42
N MET A 78 -6.04 -11.75 5.88
CA MET A 78 -7.22 -12.03 5.04
C MET A 78 -7.88 -10.75 4.51
N ALA A 79 -7.90 -9.67 5.30
CA ALA A 79 -8.46 -8.40 4.86
C ALA A 79 -7.61 -7.79 3.73
N ALA A 80 -6.29 -7.93 3.81
CA ALA A 80 -5.38 -7.55 2.74
C ALA A 80 -5.62 -8.40 1.49
N GLN A 81 -5.72 -9.73 1.65
CA GLN A 81 -5.97 -10.65 0.53
C GLN A 81 -7.26 -10.31 -0.22
N ASN A 82 -8.35 -10.02 0.49
CA ASN A 82 -9.61 -9.63 -0.14
C ASN A 82 -9.47 -8.31 -0.94
N LEU A 83 -8.68 -7.36 -0.46
CA LEU A 83 -8.43 -6.11 -1.19
C LEU A 83 -7.60 -6.38 -2.46
N VAL A 84 -6.56 -7.21 -2.35
CA VAL A 84 -5.76 -7.67 -3.51
C VAL A 84 -6.63 -8.36 -4.54
N ASP A 85 -7.58 -9.19 -4.11
CA ASP A 85 -8.46 -9.91 -5.02
C ASP A 85 -9.43 -8.94 -5.73
N SER A 86 -9.92 -7.90 -5.05
CA SER A 86 -10.69 -6.83 -5.72
C SER A 86 -9.88 -6.03 -6.74
N GLU A 87 -8.61 -5.73 -6.43
CA GLU A 87 -7.69 -5.04 -7.35
C GLU A 87 -7.40 -5.90 -8.58
N LYS A 88 -7.22 -7.22 -8.40
CA LYS A 88 -7.04 -8.17 -9.52
C LYS A 88 -8.27 -8.21 -10.42
N GLU A 89 -9.46 -8.15 -9.85
CA GLU A 89 -10.70 -8.11 -10.62
C GLU A 89 -10.83 -6.79 -11.40
N GLU A 90 -10.44 -5.66 -10.81
CA GLU A 90 -10.38 -4.38 -11.52
C GLU A 90 -9.37 -4.42 -12.68
N ILE A 91 -8.17 -4.96 -12.46
CA ILE A 91 -7.17 -5.16 -13.51
C ILE A 91 -7.73 -6.05 -14.63
N ARG A 92 -8.44 -7.12 -14.29
CA ARG A 92 -9.09 -8.01 -15.27
C ARG A 92 -10.12 -7.26 -16.11
N LEU A 93 -10.96 -6.44 -15.47
CA LEU A 93 -11.95 -5.62 -16.16
C LEU A 93 -11.27 -4.60 -17.08
N TYR A 94 -10.21 -3.94 -16.62
CA TYR A 94 -9.45 -3.00 -17.46
C TYR A 94 -8.78 -3.69 -18.65
N GLN A 95 -8.17 -4.87 -18.46
CA GLN A 95 -7.57 -5.62 -19.57
C GLN A 95 -8.61 -6.09 -20.60
N GLN A 96 -9.82 -6.43 -20.15
CA GLN A 96 -10.88 -6.91 -21.03
C GLN A 96 -11.66 -5.78 -21.71
N TYR A 97 -11.85 -4.65 -21.03
CA TYR A 97 -12.76 -3.58 -21.42
C TYR A 97 -12.13 -2.19 -21.41
N GLY A 98 -10.79 -2.08 -21.40
CA GLY A 98 -10.05 -0.83 -21.22
C GLY A 98 -10.38 0.29 -22.22
N GLU A 99 -10.90 -0.05 -23.41
CA GLU A 99 -11.41 0.94 -24.37
C GLU A 99 -12.71 1.64 -23.90
N TYR A 100 -13.43 1.03 -22.97
CA TYR A 100 -14.73 1.48 -22.45
C TYR A 100 -14.76 1.69 -20.93
N TYR A 101 -13.75 1.20 -20.20
CA TYR A 101 -13.66 1.21 -18.74
C TYR A 101 -12.28 1.68 -18.29
N SER A 102 -12.23 2.76 -17.51
CA SER A 102 -11.00 3.32 -16.96
C SER A 102 -11.27 3.98 -15.60
N TYR A 103 -10.25 4.11 -14.77
CA TYR A 103 -10.32 4.83 -13.50
C TYR A 103 -9.43 6.08 -13.54
N GLY A 104 -9.79 7.09 -12.76
CA GLY A 104 -9.01 8.31 -12.58
C GLY A 104 -9.07 8.77 -11.13
N PHE A 105 -7.93 9.16 -10.57
CA PHE A 105 -7.85 9.73 -9.23
C PHE A 105 -7.67 11.25 -9.31
N TYR A 106 -8.44 11.98 -8.52
CA TYR A 106 -8.38 13.44 -8.43
C TYR A 106 -7.97 13.84 -7.02
N ILE A 107 -6.92 14.66 -6.90
CA ILE A 107 -6.53 15.29 -5.65
C ILE A 107 -6.96 16.76 -5.74
N ALA A 108 -7.94 17.16 -4.94
CA ALA A 108 -8.44 18.53 -4.91
C ALA A 108 -8.10 19.21 -3.59
N GLN A 109 -7.64 20.47 -3.66
CA GLN A 109 -7.39 21.33 -2.51
C GLN A 109 -8.58 22.27 -2.31
N LYS A 110 -9.11 22.33 -1.09
CA LYS A 110 -10.17 23.29 -0.74
C LYS A 110 -9.56 24.69 -0.55
N ILE A 111 -10.09 25.69 -1.27
CA ILE A 111 -9.79 27.13 -1.10
C ILE A 111 -10.64 27.67 0.06
#